data_AF-A0A7L1XNT9-F1
#
_entry.id   AF-A0A7L1XNT9-F1
#
_cell.length_a   1.000
_cell.length_b   1.000
_cell.length_c   1.000
_cell.angle_alpha   90.00
_cell.angle_beta   90.00
_cell.angle_gamma   90.00
#
_symmetry.space_group_name_H-M   'P 1'
#
loop_
_entity.id
_entity.type
_entity.pdbx_description
1 polymer ?
#
loop_
_entity_poly.entity_id
_entity_poly.type
_entity_poly.pdbx_seq_one_letter_code
_entity_poly.pdbx_strand_id
1 'polypeptide(L)'
;LDGPWVGSWRPHRPRGPVMAQFTSPGPKYGILGTTGHLAHNPTKTKAPAYSIPQAKLPLISSCSPGPQYSVHATITRTGKYVSPAHNICGLPKIKVEVTPGPSDYDTKKADRHVFKRSPEQAMAFRHKEDQNQTPGPGTYTLPRLVGPNTVYTTASPCHSMVGKKKHGGFAEDLAKTPGPASVTRVELDLYKTRAPSYTM
;
A
#
# COMPACT_ATOMS: atom_id res chain seq x y z
N LEU A 1 46.49 48.58 20.89
CA LEU A 1 45.45 48.96 19.91
C LEU A 1 44.17 48.28 20.36
N ASP A 2 43.47 48.96 21.25
CA ASP A 2 42.32 48.45 21.99
C ASP A 2 41.03 48.70 21.20
N GLY A 3 40.33 47.64 20.83
CA GLY A 3 39.02 47.71 20.18
C GLY A 3 37.90 48.07 21.17
N PRO A 4 36.71 48.49 20.69
CA PRO A 4 35.66 49.03 21.54
C PRO A 4 34.91 47.92 22.28
N TRP A 5 34.97 47.96 23.62
CA TRP A 5 34.24 47.07 24.52
C TRP A 5 32.96 47.76 25.03
N VAL A 6 31.84 47.05 25.06
CA VAL A 6 30.57 47.56 25.63
C VAL A 6 30.36 46.92 27.01
N GLY A 7 30.48 47.74 28.07
CA GLY A 7 30.07 47.39 29.44
C GLY A 7 31.14 46.81 30.37
N SER A 8 30.79 46.66 31.66
CA SER A 8 31.66 46.15 32.75
C SER A 8 31.80 44.62 32.79
N TRP A 9 31.10 43.92 31.89
CA TRP A 9 31.13 42.46 31.83
C TRP A 9 32.47 41.98 31.29
N ARG A 10 33.16 41.14 32.06
CA ARG A 10 34.37 40.45 31.63
C ARG A 10 34.05 38.96 31.46
N PRO A 11 34.39 38.32 30.32
CA PRO A 11 34.31 36.87 30.22
C PRO A 11 35.15 36.23 31.32
N HIS A 12 34.56 35.33 32.10
CA HIS A 12 35.28 34.64 33.17
C HIS A 12 36.34 33.73 32.55
N ARG A 13 37.63 33.91 32.91
CA ARG A 13 38.69 32.96 32.49
C ARG A 13 38.41 31.60 33.15
N PRO A 14 38.39 30.48 32.40
CA PRO A 14 38.18 29.17 33.01
C PRO A 14 39.26 28.92 34.07
N ARG A 15 38.85 28.41 35.26
CA ARG A 15 39.75 28.22 36.42
C ARG A 15 40.76 27.07 36.26
N GLY A 16 40.67 26.35 35.15
CA GLY A 16 41.53 25.22 34.79
C GLY A 16 41.13 24.67 33.42
N PRO A 17 41.89 23.70 32.89
CA PRO A 17 41.55 23.06 31.62
C PRO A 17 40.21 22.32 31.73
N VAL A 18 39.33 22.52 30.76
CA VAL A 18 38.02 21.86 30.70
C VAL A 18 38.12 20.68 29.75
N MET A 19 37.53 19.54 30.11
CA MET A 19 37.63 18.30 29.32
C MET A 19 37.17 18.44 27.85
N ALA A 20 36.28 19.39 27.54
CA ALA A 20 35.85 19.73 26.18
C ALA A 20 36.96 20.34 25.29
N GLN A 21 38.06 20.83 25.88
CA GLN A 21 39.21 21.36 25.16
C GLN A 21 40.16 20.27 24.67
N PHE A 22 40.07 19.06 25.24
CA PHE A 22 40.87 17.93 24.81
C PHE A 22 40.07 17.14 23.77
N THR A 23 40.54 17.15 22.52
CA THR A 23 40.12 16.18 21.50
C THR A 23 40.66 14.81 21.88
N SER A 24 40.10 14.20 22.93
CA SER A 24 40.26 12.77 23.15
C SER A 24 39.53 12.05 22.02
N PRO A 25 40.10 10.97 21.45
CA PRO A 25 39.37 10.05 20.58
C PRO A 25 38.39 9.23 21.44
N GLY A 26 37.51 9.92 22.17
CA GLY A 26 36.41 9.33 22.90
C GLY A 26 35.26 9.06 21.94
N PRO A 27 34.41 8.08 22.23
CA PRO A 27 33.31 7.75 21.35
C PRO A 27 32.38 8.96 21.20
N LYS A 28 32.30 9.47 19.97
CA LYS A 28 31.39 10.54 19.57
C LYS A 28 29.98 9.96 19.47
N TYR A 29 29.35 9.68 20.61
CA TYR A 29 27.94 9.38 20.64
C TYR A 29 27.19 10.69 20.40
N GLY A 30 26.77 10.93 19.16
CA GLY A 30 25.82 12.00 18.87
C GLY A 30 24.57 11.76 19.69
N ILE A 31 24.28 12.63 20.64
CA ILE A 31 23.02 12.59 21.38
C ILE A 31 21.92 12.85 20.35
N LEU A 32 21.09 11.84 20.09
CA LEU A 32 19.94 11.98 19.22
C LEU A 32 19.03 13.09 19.75
N GLY A 33 18.56 13.95 18.85
CA GLY A 33 17.65 15.03 19.20
C GLY A 33 16.38 14.48 19.86
N THR A 34 15.91 15.15 20.90
CA THR A 34 14.61 14.85 21.53
C THR A 34 13.47 15.66 20.92
N THR A 35 13.75 16.43 19.87
CA THR A 35 12.82 17.38 19.25
C THR A 35 12.57 16.99 17.80
N GLY A 36 11.29 16.89 17.42
CA GLY A 36 10.89 16.57 16.05
C GLY A 36 10.75 15.06 15.77
N HIS A 37 10.55 14.73 14.49
CA HIS A 37 10.35 13.34 14.04
C HIS A 37 11.62 12.70 13.48
N LEU A 38 12.43 13.47 12.76
CA LEU A 38 13.67 12.99 12.16
C LEU A 38 14.72 12.84 13.26
N ALA A 39 15.33 11.65 13.35
CA ALA A 39 16.36 11.31 14.33
C ALA A 39 15.96 11.46 15.82
N HIS A 40 14.67 11.22 16.15
CA HIS A 40 14.19 11.21 17.53
C HIS A 40 14.71 10.00 18.32
N ASN A 41 15.16 10.21 19.56
CA ASN A 41 15.59 9.13 20.46
C ASN A 41 14.42 8.18 20.81
N PRO A 42 14.45 6.88 20.45
CA PRO A 42 13.32 5.96 20.65
C PRO A 42 13.04 5.62 22.13
N THR A 43 13.97 5.89 23.03
CA THR A 43 13.80 5.61 24.48
C THR A 43 12.98 6.67 25.22
N LYS A 44 12.68 7.81 24.59
CA LYS A 44 11.94 8.92 25.19
C LYS A 44 10.57 9.08 24.53
N THR A 45 9.61 9.64 25.26
CA THR A 45 8.28 9.94 24.73
C THR A 45 8.36 11.12 23.77
N LYS A 46 7.74 10.97 22.59
CA LYS A 46 7.70 12.01 21.55
C LYS A 46 6.52 12.95 21.79
N ALA A 47 6.77 14.25 21.84
CA ALA A 47 5.71 15.26 21.88
C ALA A 47 4.98 15.36 20.52
N PRO A 48 3.69 15.70 20.47
CA PRO A 48 2.96 15.93 19.23
C PRO A 48 3.62 17.05 18.41
N ALA A 49 3.89 16.78 17.12
CA ALA A 49 4.47 17.76 16.22
C ALA A 49 3.35 18.44 15.42
N TYR A 50 3.18 19.74 15.62
CA TYR A 50 2.26 20.56 14.82
C TYR A 50 3.00 21.11 13.60
N SER A 51 2.61 20.67 12.40
CA SER A 51 3.02 21.35 11.16
C SER A 51 2.13 22.58 10.97
N ILE A 52 2.65 23.78 11.24
CA ILE A 52 3.06 24.66 10.13
C ILE A 52 2.33 24.48 8.78
N PRO A 53 1.01 24.69 8.58
CA PRO A 53 0.45 24.54 7.23
C PRO A 53 1.22 25.46 6.27
N GLN A 54 1.71 24.88 5.19
CA GLN A 54 2.44 25.62 4.16
C GLN A 54 1.54 26.74 3.61
N ALA A 55 2.13 27.90 3.32
CA ALA A 55 1.40 29.01 2.71
C ALA A 55 0.66 28.54 1.45
N LYS A 56 -0.62 28.93 1.32
CA LYS A 56 -1.46 28.58 0.17
C LYS A 56 -0.74 28.99 -1.12
N LEU A 57 -0.77 28.11 -2.12
CA LEU A 57 -0.24 28.42 -3.44
C LEU A 57 -0.91 29.70 -3.98
N PRO A 58 -0.17 30.58 -4.67
CA PRO A 58 -0.74 31.78 -5.27
C PRO A 58 -1.89 31.43 -6.21
N LEU A 59 -2.90 32.31 -6.25
CA LEU A 59 -4.04 32.17 -7.15
C LEU A 59 -3.55 32.11 -8.60
N ILE A 60 -4.20 31.29 -9.42
CA ILE A 60 -3.82 30.89 -10.80
C ILE A 60 -3.72 32.07 -11.80
N SER A 61 -3.93 33.31 -11.37
CA SER A 61 -3.94 34.50 -12.23
C SER A 61 -2.56 34.95 -12.74
N SER A 62 -1.46 34.28 -12.35
CA SER A 62 -0.09 34.66 -12.73
C SER A 62 0.60 33.73 -13.73
N CYS A 63 -0.13 32.78 -14.35
CA CYS A 63 0.44 31.88 -15.34
C CYS A 63 0.12 32.39 -16.77
N SER A 64 1.17 32.47 -17.60
CA SER A 64 1.14 32.80 -19.03
C SER A 64 0.18 31.89 -19.81
N PRO A 65 -0.24 32.24 -21.05
CA PRO A 65 -1.26 31.52 -21.82
C PRO A 65 -0.69 30.19 -22.36
N GLY A 66 -0.38 29.26 -21.46
CA GLY A 66 -0.08 27.88 -21.77
C GLY A 66 -1.37 27.05 -21.80
N PRO A 67 -1.38 25.91 -22.51
CA PRO A 67 -2.53 25.02 -22.53
C PRO A 67 -2.89 24.57 -21.11
N GLN A 68 -4.09 24.94 -20.68
CA GLN A 68 -4.65 24.51 -19.40
C GLN A 68 -5.25 23.11 -19.57
N TYR A 69 -4.54 22.10 -19.06
CA TYR A 69 -5.05 20.73 -19.03
C TYR A 69 -6.02 20.59 -17.85
N SER A 70 -7.32 20.63 -18.15
CA SER A 70 -8.38 20.38 -17.16
C SER A 70 -8.40 18.91 -16.75
N VAL A 71 -7.64 18.56 -15.72
CA VAL A 71 -7.70 17.24 -15.10
C VAL A 71 -8.98 17.16 -14.26
N HIS A 72 -9.82 16.15 -14.52
CA HIS A 72 -11.03 15.93 -13.76
C HIS A 72 -10.69 15.72 -12.27
N ALA A 73 -11.41 16.39 -11.37
CA ALA A 73 -11.09 16.41 -9.92
C ALA A 73 -11.05 15.01 -9.26
N THR A 74 -11.65 14.00 -9.89
CA THR A 74 -11.59 12.61 -9.42
C THR A 74 -10.27 11.91 -9.72
N ILE A 75 -9.35 12.50 -10.47
CA ILE A 75 -8.06 11.87 -10.82
C ILE A 75 -7.03 12.24 -9.77
N THR A 76 -6.55 11.24 -9.04
CA THR A 76 -5.49 11.35 -8.04
C THR A 76 -4.16 10.87 -8.62
N ARG A 77 -3.06 11.05 -7.88
CA ARG A 77 -1.71 10.56 -8.27
C ARG A 77 -1.67 9.07 -8.60
N THR A 78 -2.58 8.27 -8.03
CA THR A 78 -2.67 6.81 -8.23
C THR A 78 -3.74 6.41 -9.24
N GLY A 79 -4.40 7.37 -9.91
CA GLY A 79 -5.48 7.12 -10.86
C GLY A 79 -6.82 7.69 -10.42
N LYS A 80 -7.89 7.34 -11.13
CA LYS A 80 -9.25 7.81 -10.84
C LYS A 80 -9.72 7.25 -9.49
N TYR A 81 -10.06 8.12 -8.56
CA TYR A 81 -10.69 7.77 -7.30
C TYR A 81 -12.05 7.12 -7.57
N VAL A 82 -12.25 5.94 -7.01
CA VAL A 82 -13.52 5.22 -6.99
C VAL A 82 -13.82 4.92 -5.52
N SER A 83 -15.06 5.17 -5.09
CA SER A 83 -15.50 4.83 -3.73
C SER A 83 -15.34 3.33 -3.48
N PRO A 84 -14.89 2.89 -2.29
CA PRO A 84 -14.82 1.48 -1.95
C PRO A 84 -16.16 0.77 -2.22
N ALA A 85 -16.15 -0.22 -3.11
CA ALA A 85 -17.33 -1.03 -3.38
C ALA A 85 -17.46 -2.13 -2.32
N HIS A 86 -18.68 -2.37 -1.86
CA HIS A 86 -18.96 -3.52 -1.00
C HIS A 86 -18.88 -4.78 -1.85
N ASN A 87 -18.04 -5.73 -1.44
CA ASN A 87 -18.04 -7.05 -2.06
C ASN A 87 -19.36 -7.72 -1.71
N ILE A 88 -20.13 -8.16 -2.71
CA ILE A 88 -21.29 -9.02 -2.48
C ILE A 88 -20.72 -10.39 -2.10
N CYS A 89 -20.48 -10.60 -0.81
CA CYS A 89 -20.18 -11.93 -0.30
C CYS A 89 -21.39 -12.83 -0.54
N GLY A 90 -21.15 -14.04 -1.05
CA GLY A 90 -22.21 -15.02 -1.26
C GLY A 90 -23.01 -15.28 0.02
N LEU A 91 -24.28 -15.68 -0.14
CA LEU A 91 -25.14 -16.01 0.99
C LEU A 91 -24.48 -17.07 1.88
N PRO A 92 -24.55 -16.93 3.22
CA PRO A 92 -24.05 -17.95 4.12
C PRO A 92 -24.77 -19.27 3.81
N LYS A 93 -24.00 -20.37 3.73
CA LYS A 93 -24.58 -21.70 3.53
C LYS A 93 -25.50 -22.00 4.72
N ILE A 94 -26.81 -22.06 4.46
CA ILE A 94 -27.81 -22.49 5.43
C ILE A 94 -27.50 -23.95 5.77
N LYS A 95 -27.03 -24.21 6.99
CA LYS A 95 -26.88 -25.57 7.49
C LYS A 95 -28.27 -26.01 7.94
N VAL A 96 -28.82 -27.04 7.29
CA VAL A 96 -30.01 -27.72 7.78
C VAL A 96 -29.59 -28.50 9.02
N GLU A 97 -30.17 -28.18 10.18
CA GLU A 97 -29.96 -28.94 11.39
C GLU A 97 -30.56 -30.35 11.19
N VAL A 98 -29.69 -31.35 11.13
CA VAL A 98 -30.11 -32.75 11.04
C VAL A 98 -30.51 -33.19 12.44
N THR A 99 -31.81 -33.33 12.66
CA THR A 99 -32.33 -33.94 13.88
C THR A 99 -32.03 -35.44 13.87
N PRO A 100 -31.49 -36.00 14.96
CA PRO A 100 -31.27 -37.44 15.06
C PRO A 100 -32.61 -38.19 14.96
N GLY A 101 -32.57 -39.41 14.44
CA GLY A 101 -33.75 -40.28 14.39
C GLY A 101 -34.22 -40.68 15.80
N PRO A 102 -35.44 -41.24 15.94
CA PRO A 102 -36.03 -41.61 17.23
C PRO A 102 -35.17 -42.59 18.06
N SER A 103 -34.30 -43.38 17.42
CA SER A 103 -33.38 -44.31 18.09
C SER A 103 -31.96 -43.78 18.29
N ASP A 104 -31.62 -42.61 17.74
CA ASP A 104 -30.25 -42.05 17.76
C ASP A 104 -30.06 -40.99 18.87
N TYR A 105 -31.08 -40.77 19.69
CA TYR A 105 -30.97 -39.88 20.84
C TYR A 105 -30.05 -40.49 21.91
N ASP A 106 -28.96 -39.80 22.23
CA ASP A 106 -28.03 -40.19 23.30
C ASP A 106 -28.43 -39.54 24.64
N THR A 107 -29.14 -40.30 25.47
CA THR A 107 -29.61 -39.84 26.79
C THR A 107 -28.47 -39.63 27.79
N LYS A 108 -27.30 -40.24 27.59
CA LYS A 108 -26.15 -40.12 28.51
C LYS A 108 -25.60 -38.70 28.57
N LYS A 109 -25.75 -37.94 27.48
CA LYS A 109 -25.39 -36.50 27.45
C LYS A 109 -26.40 -35.66 28.22
N ALA A 110 -27.67 -36.05 28.22
CA ALA A 110 -28.74 -35.36 28.91
C ALA A 110 -28.68 -35.53 30.44
N ASP A 111 -28.15 -36.66 30.95
CA ASP A 111 -28.00 -36.91 32.39
C ASP A 111 -27.18 -35.82 33.11
N ARG A 112 -26.23 -35.18 32.41
CA ARG A 112 -25.45 -34.03 32.93
C ARG A 112 -26.33 -32.82 33.27
N HIS A 113 -27.48 -32.68 32.62
CA HIS A 113 -28.42 -31.59 32.81
C HIS A 113 -29.53 -31.93 33.80
N VAL A 114 -29.85 -33.22 33.97
CA VAL A 114 -30.91 -33.69 34.88
C VAL A 114 -30.43 -33.83 36.32
N PHE A 115 -29.19 -34.32 36.52
CA PHE A 115 -28.65 -34.57 37.86
C PHE A 115 -27.47 -33.64 38.17
N LYS A 116 -27.38 -33.17 39.43
CA LYS A 116 -26.18 -32.44 39.90
C LYS A 116 -24.97 -33.37 39.84
N ARG A 117 -23.98 -33.01 39.03
CA ARG A 117 -22.73 -33.75 38.86
C ARG A 117 -21.54 -32.89 39.27
N SER A 118 -20.53 -33.50 39.89
CA SER A 118 -19.25 -32.82 40.14
C SER A 118 -18.57 -32.46 38.81
N PRO A 119 -17.78 -31.37 38.75
CA PRO A 119 -17.06 -30.98 37.54
C PRO A 119 -16.14 -32.11 37.05
N GLU A 120 -16.30 -32.54 35.80
CA GLU A 120 -15.35 -33.46 35.17
C GLU A 120 -14.10 -32.68 34.76
N GLN A 121 -12.98 -32.93 35.43
CA GLN A 121 -11.69 -32.40 35.00
C GLN A 121 -11.16 -33.25 33.85
N ALA A 122 -11.35 -32.78 32.61
CA ALA A 122 -10.59 -33.31 31.48
C ALA A 122 -9.14 -32.80 31.59
N MET A 123 -8.20 -33.71 31.81
CA MET A 123 -6.77 -33.39 31.67
C MET A 123 -6.53 -33.12 30.18
N ALA A 124 -6.45 -31.85 29.79
CA ALA A 124 -6.07 -31.49 28.43
C ALA A 124 -4.63 -31.97 28.19
N PHE A 125 -4.43 -32.75 27.14
CA PHE A 125 -3.08 -33.06 26.68
C PHE A 125 -2.37 -31.76 26.34
N ARG A 126 -1.08 -31.66 26.68
CA ARG A 126 -0.26 -30.51 26.27
C ARG A 126 -0.36 -30.39 24.75
N HIS A 127 -0.80 -29.23 24.27
CA HIS A 127 -0.69 -28.90 22.85
C HIS A 127 0.74 -29.19 22.42
N LYS A 128 0.93 -29.85 21.28
CA LYS A 128 2.25 -29.95 20.70
C LYS A 128 2.78 -28.53 20.56
N GLU A 129 3.94 -28.29 21.16
CA GLU A 129 4.64 -27.03 20.96
C GLU A 129 4.79 -26.86 19.45
N ASP A 130 4.20 -25.80 18.92
CA ASP A 130 4.38 -25.42 17.54
C ASP A 130 5.88 -25.07 17.45
N GLN A 131 6.68 -26.02 16.95
CA GLN A 131 8.09 -25.79 16.76
C GLN A 131 8.18 -24.63 15.79
N ASN A 132 8.47 -23.43 16.30
CA ASN A 132 8.87 -22.28 15.50
C ASN A 132 10.04 -22.77 14.65
N GLN A 133 9.75 -23.13 13.39
CA GLN A 133 10.73 -23.54 12.42
C GLN A 133 11.54 -22.31 12.03
N THR A 134 12.40 -21.94 12.96
CA THR A 134 13.32 -20.84 12.79
C THR A 134 14.44 -21.40 11.92
N PRO A 135 14.72 -20.80 10.75
CA PRO A 135 15.80 -21.28 9.90
C PRO A 135 17.11 -21.33 10.70
N GLY A 136 17.90 -22.39 10.47
CA GLY A 136 19.20 -22.55 11.12
C GLY A 136 20.13 -21.36 10.83
N PRO A 137 21.16 -21.13 11.66
CA PRO A 137 22.13 -20.05 11.44
C PRO A 137 22.72 -20.17 10.03
N GLY A 138 22.58 -19.11 9.21
CA GLY A 138 23.00 -19.09 7.81
C GLY A 138 21.95 -19.51 6.77
N THR A 139 20.77 -20.00 7.19
CA THR A 139 19.66 -20.36 6.29
C THR A 139 18.69 -19.19 6.06
N TYR A 140 18.95 -18.04 6.67
CA TYR A 140 18.17 -16.83 6.46
C TYR A 140 18.41 -16.29 5.06
N THR A 141 17.45 -16.49 4.16
CA THR A 141 17.45 -15.84 2.85
C THR A 141 16.97 -14.41 3.00
N LEU A 142 17.79 -13.43 2.61
CA LEU A 142 17.36 -12.04 2.55
C LEU A 142 16.25 -11.91 1.48
N PRO A 143 15.13 -11.23 1.79
CA PRO A 143 14.12 -10.95 0.78
C PRO A 143 14.73 -10.09 -0.32
N ARG A 144 14.27 -10.31 -1.56
CA ARG A 144 14.74 -9.59 -2.74
C ARG A 144 14.59 -8.08 -2.52
N LEU A 145 15.71 -7.35 -2.57
CA LEU A 145 15.76 -5.89 -2.35
C LEU A 145 15.56 -5.06 -3.64
N VAL A 146 15.62 -5.71 -4.80
CA VAL A 146 15.53 -5.05 -6.11
C VAL A 146 14.40 -5.67 -6.93
N GLY A 147 13.37 -4.89 -7.23
CA GLY A 147 12.21 -5.30 -8.02
C GLY A 147 10.87 -4.96 -7.34
N PRO A 148 9.75 -5.41 -7.91
CA PRO A 148 8.44 -5.23 -7.31
C PRO A 148 8.32 -6.16 -6.08
N ASN A 149 7.57 -5.74 -5.06
CA ASN A 149 7.30 -6.51 -3.83
C ASN A 149 8.50 -6.69 -2.87
N THR A 150 9.24 -5.62 -2.61
CA THR A 150 10.22 -5.56 -1.52
C THR A 150 9.50 -5.54 -0.16
N VAL A 151 9.91 -6.41 0.76
CA VAL A 151 9.26 -6.58 2.08
C VAL A 151 9.49 -5.39 3.00
N TYR A 152 10.68 -4.77 2.94
CA TYR A 152 11.13 -3.76 3.90
C TYR A 152 11.27 -2.36 3.33
N THR A 153 11.22 -2.19 2.01
CA THR A 153 11.43 -0.91 1.34
C THR A 153 10.31 -0.65 0.35
N THR A 154 10.04 0.62 0.02
CA THR A 154 9.12 0.97 -1.07
C THR A 154 9.88 0.86 -2.40
N ALA A 155 9.37 0.06 -3.33
CA ALA A 155 9.94 -0.09 -4.68
C ALA A 155 9.12 0.69 -5.71
N SER A 156 9.78 1.26 -6.71
CA SER A 156 9.11 1.84 -7.89
C SER A 156 8.41 0.75 -8.71
N PRO A 157 7.30 1.06 -9.40
CA PRO A 157 6.64 0.10 -10.29
C PRO A 157 7.63 -0.43 -11.34
N CYS A 158 7.75 -1.75 -11.47
CA CYS A 158 8.44 -2.34 -12.60
C CYS A 158 7.40 -2.78 -13.64
N HIS A 159 7.52 -2.25 -14.84
CA HIS A 159 6.66 -2.66 -15.95
C HIS A 159 7.45 -3.59 -16.85
N SER A 160 6.96 -4.81 -17.05
CA SER A 160 7.45 -5.69 -18.11
C SER A 160 6.47 -5.64 -19.27
N MET A 161 7.01 -5.57 -20.48
CA MET A 161 6.21 -5.79 -21.69
C MET A 161 6.22 -7.28 -21.96
N VAL A 162 5.06 -7.93 -21.79
CA VAL A 162 4.89 -9.31 -22.24
C VAL A 162 4.87 -9.30 -23.77
N GLY A 163 5.75 -10.10 -24.40
CA GLY A 163 5.81 -10.23 -25.84
C GLY A 163 4.48 -10.72 -26.42
N LYS A 164 4.17 -10.32 -27.66
CA LYS A 164 2.94 -10.75 -28.34
C LYS A 164 2.91 -12.28 -28.43
N LYS A 165 1.85 -12.91 -27.90
CA LYS A 165 1.62 -14.34 -28.07
C LYS A 165 1.37 -14.61 -29.55
N LYS A 166 2.16 -15.50 -30.17
CA LYS A 166 1.93 -15.91 -31.56
C LYS A 166 0.56 -16.59 -31.71
N HIS A 167 0.15 -17.32 -30.67
CA HIS A 167 -1.06 -18.12 -30.67
C HIS A 167 -2.33 -17.33 -30.30
N GLY A 168 -3.32 -17.32 -31.19
CA GLY A 168 -4.64 -16.70 -30.99
C GLY A 168 -4.75 -15.25 -31.44
N GLY A 169 -3.83 -14.77 -32.28
CA GLY A 169 -3.93 -13.44 -32.88
C GLY A 169 -5.01 -13.38 -33.97
N PHE A 170 -5.57 -12.19 -34.23
CA PHE A 170 -6.51 -11.95 -35.34
C PHE A 170 -5.94 -12.36 -36.70
N ALA A 171 -4.61 -12.35 -36.86
CA ALA A 171 -3.92 -12.82 -38.04
C ALA A 171 -3.93 -14.35 -38.21
N GLU A 172 -4.12 -15.13 -37.13
CA GLU A 172 -4.25 -16.60 -37.21
C GLU A 172 -5.71 -17.03 -37.43
N ASP A 173 -6.68 -16.25 -36.94
CA ASP A 173 -8.12 -16.56 -37.06
C ASP A 173 -8.72 -15.97 -38.35
N LEU A 174 -8.39 -16.61 -39.48
CA LEU A 174 -8.88 -16.23 -40.81
C LEU A 174 -10.41 -16.24 -40.92
N ALA A 175 -11.12 -16.90 -40.01
CA ALA A 175 -12.57 -16.95 -40.01
C ALA A 175 -13.21 -15.67 -39.44
N LYS A 176 -12.50 -14.90 -38.61
CA LYS A 176 -13.02 -13.67 -37.97
C LYS A 176 -12.71 -12.39 -38.73
N THR A 177 -11.93 -12.46 -39.80
CA THR A 177 -11.56 -11.31 -40.62
C THR A 177 -12.29 -11.41 -41.95
N PRO A 178 -13.47 -10.78 -42.11
CA PRO A 178 -14.08 -10.70 -43.43
C PRO A 178 -13.07 -10.10 -44.40
N GLY A 179 -12.74 -10.82 -45.46
CA GLY A 179 -11.82 -10.33 -46.49
C GLY A 179 -12.35 -9.04 -47.12
N PRO A 180 -11.53 -8.27 -47.85
CA PRO A 180 -11.96 -7.03 -48.49
C PRO A 180 -13.17 -7.21 -49.43
N ALA A 181 -13.39 -8.42 -49.94
CA ALA A 181 -14.54 -8.80 -50.75
C ALA A 181 -15.84 -9.05 -49.96
N SER A 182 -15.77 -9.26 -48.64
CA SER A 182 -16.93 -9.47 -47.76
C SER A 182 -17.61 -8.15 -47.35
N VAL A 183 -16.95 -7.01 -47.53
CA VAL A 183 -17.57 -5.72 -47.26
C VAL A 183 -18.53 -5.39 -48.39
N THR A 184 -19.81 -5.25 -48.07
CA THR A 184 -20.84 -4.83 -49.04
C THR A 184 -20.50 -3.44 -49.57
N ARG A 185 -20.54 -3.26 -50.89
CA ARG A 185 -20.37 -1.94 -51.51
C ARG A 185 -21.51 -1.04 -51.05
N VAL A 186 -21.16 0.08 -50.42
CA VAL A 186 -22.12 1.13 -50.07
C VAL A 186 -22.41 1.95 -51.33
N GLU A 187 -23.68 2.25 -51.57
CA GLU A 187 -24.10 3.10 -52.67
C GLU A 187 -23.54 4.53 -52.51
N LEU A 188 -22.79 4.99 -53.51
CA LEU A 188 -22.08 6.28 -53.47
C LEU A 188 -23.04 7.48 -53.51
N ASP A 189 -24.24 7.30 -54.06
CA ASP A 189 -25.25 8.34 -54.24
C ASP A 189 -25.85 8.83 -52.91
N LEU A 190 -25.61 8.10 -51.81
CA LEU A 190 -26.01 8.52 -50.46
C LEU A 190 -25.18 9.70 -49.92
N TYR A 191 -23.95 9.89 -50.41
CA TYR A 191 -23.02 10.89 -49.86
C TYR A 191 -22.24 11.67 -50.92
N LYS A 192 -22.32 11.26 -52.18
CA LYS A 192 -21.80 12.01 -53.33
C LYS A 192 -22.97 12.49 -54.17
N THR A 193 -22.75 13.63 -54.83
CA THR A 193 -23.69 14.16 -55.82
C THR A 193 -23.86 13.15 -56.95
N ARG A 194 -25.07 12.59 -57.07
CA ARG A 194 -25.48 11.65 -58.11
C ARG A 194 -25.46 12.32 -59.49
N ALA A 195 -25.06 11.57 -60.52
CA ALA A 195 -25.17 12.00 -61.91
C ALA A 195 -26.64 12.00 -62.38
N PRO A 196 -27.07 12.95 -63.23
CA PRO A 196 -28.45 13.00 -63.71
C PRO A 196 -28.84 11.69 -64.41
N SER A 197 -29.98 11.11 -64.02
CA SER A 197 -30.53 9.90 -64.63
C SER A 197 -31.67 10.28 -65.57
N TYR A 198 -31.59 9.80 -66.81
CA TYR A 198 -32.60 10.04 -67.84
C TYR A 198 -33.32 8.73 -68.14
N THR A 199 -34.65 8.80 -68.28
CA THR A 199 -35.49 7.73 -68.82
C THR A 199 -35.99 8.17 -70.19
N MET A 200 -35.98 7.27 -71.19
CA MET A 200 -36.56 7.54 -72.50
C MET A 200 -38.09 7.42 -72.47
#